data_AF-A0A383AZM0-F1
#
_entry.id   AF-A0A383AZM0-F1
#
_cell.length_a   1.000
_cell.length_b   1.000
_cell.length_c   1.000
_cell.angle_alpha   90.00
_cell.angle_beta   90.00
_cell.angle_gamma   90.00
#
_symmetry.space_group_name_H-M   'P 1'
#
loop_
_entity.id
_entity.type
_entity.pdbx_description
1 polymer ?
#
loop_
_entity_poly.entity_id
_entity_poly.type
_entity_poly.pdbx_seq_one_letter_code
_entity_poly.pdbx_strand_id
1 'polypeptide(L)'
;MIVDPGGDAEKLLKLLADLKLELVEILHTHAHLDHFLASGRMKEATGASLSLHREDSFLWDMLEQQCSLFGIPYEPAPPPDHWLEHEEEINLQEHRGQ
;
A
#
# COMPACT_ATOMS: atom_id res chain seq x y z
N MET A 1 -5.56 -8.20 4.45
CA MET A 1 -5.46 -6.78 4.03
C MET A 1 -4.54 -6.04 4.98
N ILE A 2 -3.76 -5.09 4.47
CA ILE A 2 -3.05 -4.09 5.26
C ILE A 2 -3.55 -2.69 4.86
N VAL A 3 -3.59 -1.76 5.82
CA VAL A 3 -3.99 -0.37 5.58
C VAL A 3 -2.80 0.53 5.83
N ASP A 4 -2.52 1.44 4.90
CA ASP A 4 -1.47 2.46 4.97
C ASP A 4 -0.08 1.93 5.39
N PRO A 5 0.57 1.04 4.61
CA PRO A 5 1.95 0.63 4.89
C PRO A 5 2.93 1.77 4.55
N GLY A 6 3.11 2.65 5.54
CA GLY A 6 3.90 3.88 5.45
C GLY A 6 5.41 3.76 5.32
N GLY A 7 5.98 2.57 5.54
CA GLY A 7 7.43 2.36 5.54
C GLY A 7 7.83 1.01 6.12
N ASP A 8 9.13 0.75 6.20
CA ASP A 8 9.73 -0.49 6.74
C ASP A 8 9.12 -1.78 6.14
N ALA A 9 9.06 -1.88 4.81
CA ALA A 9 8.48 -3.04 4.12
C ALA A 9 9.01 -4.39 4.63
N GLU A 10 10.31 -4.50 4.89
CA GLU A 10 10.94 -5.73 5.39
C GLU A 10 10.41 -6.15 6.77
N LYS A 11 10.12 -5.18 7.66
CA LYS A 11 9.53 -5.46 8.96
C LYS A 11 8.09 -5.95 8.82
N LEU A 12 7.32 -5.35 7.91
CA LEU A 12 5.93 -5.74 7.64
C LEU A 12 5.87 -7.13 7.00
N LEU A 13 6.72 -7.41 6.01
CA LEU A 13 6.84 -8.72 5.36
C LEU A 13 7.26 -9.80 6.36
N LYS A 14 8.21 -9.49 7.25
CA LYS A 14 8.59 -10.39 8.34
C LYS A 14 7.41 -10.68 9.27
N LEU A 15 6.64 -9.66 9.66
CA LEU A 15 5.47 -9.84 10.52
C LEU A 15 4.42 -10.74 9.86
N LEU A 16 4.15 -10.56 8.56
CA LEU A 16 3.25 -11.42 7.81
C LEU A 16 3.72 -12.88 7.82
N ALA A 17 5.01 -13.12 7.58
CA ALA A 17 5.59 -14.45 7.60
C ALA A 17 5.53 -15.11 9.00
N ASP A 18 5.85 -14.36 10.05
CA ASP A 18 5.83 -14.84 11.44
C ASP A 18 4.40 -15.22 11.88
N LEU A 19 3.40 -14.45 11.43
CA LEU A 19 1.99 -14.71 11.67
C LEU A 19 1.37 -15.74 10.70
N LYS A 20 2.15 -16.21 9.70
CA LYS A 20 1.69 -17.09 8.63
C LYS A 20 0.46 -16.52 7.89
N LEU A 21 0.48 -15.22 7.65
CA LEU A 21 -0.59 -14.51 6.93
C LEU A 21 -0.21 -14.31 5.47
N GLU A 22 -1.19 -14.50 4.60
CA GLU A 22 -1.11 -14.10 3.19
C GLU A 22 -1.67 -12.68 3.03
N LEU A 23 -0.89 -11.80 2.39
CA LEU A 23 -1.35 -10.46 2.08
C LEU A 23 -1.97 -10.43 0.68
N VAL A 24 -3.29 -10.23 0.63
CA VAL A 24 -4.06 -10.17 -0.62
C VAL A 24 -4.36 -8.75 -1.11
N GLU A 25 -4.41 -7.77 -0.20
CA GLU A 25 -4.81 -6.40 -0.51
C GLU A 25 -4.07 -5.39 0.37
N ILE A 26 -3.64 -4.29 -0.25
CA ILE A 26 -3.06 -3.09 0.35
C ILE A 26 -4.02 -1.93 0.04
N LEU A 27 -4.59 -1.36 1.09
CA LEU A 27 -5.58 -0.29 1.00
C LEU A 27 -5.01 1.02 1.56
N HIS A 28 -5.26 2.13 0.88
CA HIS A 28 -4.81 3.45 1.33
C HIS A 28 -5.99 4.33 1.73
N THR A 29 -5.84 5.03 2.85
CA THR A 29 -6.77 6.08 3.25
C THR A 29 -6.55 7.36 2.43
N HIS A 30 -5.29 7.66 2.09
CA HIS A 30 -4.85 8.75 1.21
C HIS A 30 -3.37 8.54 0.80
N ALA A 31 -2.81 9.42 -0.03
CA ALA A 31 -1.48 9.22 -0.64
C ALA A 31 -0.37 10.19 -0.16
N HIS A 32 -0.30 10.50 1.14
CA HIS A 32 0.93 11.07 1.70
C HIS A 32 2.00 9.99 1.89
N LEU A 33 3.28 10.33 1.67
CA LEU A 33 4.38 9.35 1.63
C LEU A 33 4.41 8.40 2.84
N ASP A 34 4.09 8.89 4.03
CA ASP A 34 4.11 8.19 5.31
C ASP A 34 2.97 7.20 5.47
N HIS A 35 2.08 7.11 4.48
CA HIS A 35 1.01 6.12 4.39
C HIS A 35 1.27 5.04 3.32
N PHE A 36 2.18 5.23 2.36
CA PHE A 36 2.33 4.27 1.26
C PHE A 36 3.76 3.99 0.77
N LEU A 37 4.79 4.52 1.45
CA LEU A 37 6.18 4.32 1.00
C LEU A 37 6.57 2.84 0.88
N ALA A 38 6.01 1.94 1.70
CA ALA A 38 6.29 0.50 1.61
C ALA A 38 5.42 -0.24 0.59
N SER A 39 4.38 0.38 0.03
CA SER A 39 3.36 -0.27 -0.79
C SER A 39 3.93 -0.95 -2.04
N GLY A 40 4.86 -0.29 -2.74
CA GLY A 40 5.49 -0.85 -3.94
C GLY A 40 6.24 -2.15 -3.65
N ARG A 41 7.08 -2.13 -2.61
CA ARG A 41 7.87 -3.29 -2.19
C ARG A 41 6.99 -4.43 -1.66
N MET A 42 5.96 -4.10 -0.89
CA MET A 42 5.01 -5.09 -0.39
C MET A 42 4.25 -5.77 -1.54
N LYS A 43 3.75 -5.00 -2.52
CA LYS A 43 3.10 -5.56 -3.71
C LYS A 43 4.04 -6.48 -4.49
N GLU A 44 5.28 -6.08 -4.72
CA GLU A 44 6.27 -6.91 -5.42
C GLU A 44 6.48 -8.25 -4.70
N ALA A 45 6.60 -8.22 -3.37
CA ALA A 45 6.89 -9.41 -2.57
C ALA A 45 5.69 -10.35 -2.40
N THR A 46 4.46 -9.84 -2.34
CA THR A 46 3.27 -10.63 -2.00
C THR A 46 2.30 -10.83 -3.16
N GLY A 47 2.38 -10.02 -4.21
CA GLY A 47 1.40 -9.99 -5.29
C GLY A 47 0.06 -9.35 -4.89
N ALA A 48 -0.02 -8.67 -3.75
CA ALA A 48 -1.24 -8.03 -3.27
C ALA A 48 -1.71 -6.90 -4.21
N SER A 49 -3.02 -6.72 -4.33
CA SER A 49 -3.60 -5.57 -5.05
C SER A 49 -3.43 -4.27 -4.25
N LEU A 50 -3.25 -3.16 -4.96
CA LEU A 50 -3.20 -1.81 -4.40
C LEU A 50 -4.49 -1.05 -4.72
N SER A 51 -5.14 -0.53 -3.69
CA SER A 51 -6.36 0.26 -3.79
C SER A 51 -6.14 1.67 -3.22
N LEU A 52 -6.56 2.72 -3.95
CA LEU A 52 -6.48 4.11 -3.51
C LEU A 52 -7.65 4.91 -4.09
N HIS A 53 -8.14 5.91 -3.35
CA HIS A 53 -9.17 6.81 -3.87
C HIS A 53 -8.66 7.66 -5.04
N ARG A 54 -9.49 7.83 -6.09
CA ARG A 54 -9.08 8.53 -7.33
C ARG A 54 -8.60 9.96 -7.09
N GLU A 55 -9.17 10.66 -6.12
CA GLU A 55 -8.82 12.05 -5.81
C GLU A 55 -7.39 12.21 -5.25
N ASP A 56 -6.78 11.14 -4.75
CA ASP A 56 -5.40 11.15 -4.23
C ASP A 56 -4.33 10.83 -5.28
N SER A 57 -4.73 10.58 -6.54
CA SER A 57 -3.80 10.22 -7.62
C SER A 57 -2.65 11.24 -7.81
N PHE A 58 -2.94 12.54 -7.64
CA PHE A 58 -1.91 13.58 -7.75
C PHE A 58 -0.84 13.46 -6.65
N LEU A 59 -1.21 13.08 -5.42
CA LEU A 59 -0.25 12.88 -4.33
C LEU A 59 0.58 11.62 -4.57
N TRP A 60 -0.05 10.55 -5.07
CA TRP A 60 0.64 9.32 -5.46
C TRP A 60 1.75 9.60 -6.48
N ASP A 61 1.42 10.33 -7.55
CA ASP A 61 2.38 10.72 -8.59
C ASP A 61 3.48 11.65 -8.06
N MET A 62 3.24 12.32 -6.92
CA MET A 62 4.19 13.22 -6.29
C MET A 62 5.16 12.54 -5.30
N LEU A 63 5.18 11.21 -5.21
CA LEU A 63 5.97 10.49 -4.19
C LEU A 63 7.44 10.91 -4.14
N GLU A 64 8.09 11.09 -5.28
CA GLU A 64 9.50 11.51 -5.34
C GLU A 64 9.70 12.92 -4.74
N GLN A 65 8.82 13.88 -5.07
CA GLN A 65 8.89 15.21 -4.47
C GLN A 65 8.60 15.17 -2.96
N GLN A 66 7.62 14.37 -2.54
CA GLN A 66 7.30 14.16 -1.13
C GLN A 66 8.53 13.63 -0.37
N CYS A 67 9.17 12.56 -0.86
CA CYS A 67 10.38 11.99 -0.27
C CYS A 67 11.53 13.02 -0.17
N SER A 68 11.75 13.78 -1.25
CA SER A 68 12.79 14.82 -1.33
C SER A 68 12.61 15.92 -0.27
N LEU A 69 11.38 16.39 -0.05
CA LEU A 69 11.06 17.42 0.94
C LEU A 69 11.41 17.02 2.38
N PHE A 70 11.31 15.73 2.71
CA PHE A 70 11.58 15.20 4.05
C PHE A 70 12.94 14.51 4.17
N GLY A 71 13.75 14.47 3.09
CA GLY A 71 15.05 13.80 3.08
C GLY A 71 14.94 12.28 3.25
N ILE A 72 13.82 11.69 2.81
CA ILE A 72 13.55 10.26 2.88
C ILE A 72 13.96 9.62 1.54
N PRO A 73 14.60 8.42 1.55
CA PRO A 73 14.89 7.71 0.32
C PRO A 73 13.62 7.42 -0.48
N TYR A 74 13.65 7.78 -1.77
CA TYR A 74 12.55 7.48 -2.69
C TYR A 74 12.54 5.99 -3.05
N GLU A 75 11.39 5.36 -2.83
CA GLU A 75 11.10 4.01 -3.32
C GLU A 75 9.85 4.08 -4.23
N PRO A 76 9.93 3.67 -5.50
CA PRO A 76 8.81 3.77 -6.43
C PRO A 76 7.70 2.78 -6.07
N ALA A 77 6.45 3.22 -6.18
CA ALA A 77 5.27 2.36 -6.14
C ALA A 77 4.60 2.32 -7.53
N PRO A 78 4.19 1.14 -8.03
CA PRO A 78 3.41 1.07 -9.27
C PRO A 78 2.05 1.74 -9.07
N PRO A 79 1.33 2.14 -10.13
CA PRO A 79 -0.01 2.69 -9.97
C PRO A 79 -0.93 1.71 -9.22
N PRO A 80 -1.92 2.22 -8.46
CA PRO A 80 -2.98 1.42 -7.88
C PRO A 80 -3.64 0.53 -8.95
N ASP A 81 -3.92 -0.73 -8.57
CA ASP A 81 -4.69 -1.66 -9.43
C ASP A 81 -6.16 -1.26 -9.46
N HIS A 82 -6.65 -0.73 -8.33
CA HIS A 82 -8.02 -0.31 -8.16
C HIS A 82 -8.10 1.13 -7.67
N TRP A 83 -8.86 1.94 -8.39
CA TRP A 83 -9.14 3.32 -8.02
C TRP A 83 -10.53 3.37 -7.40
N LEU A 84 -10.57 3.59 -6.09
CA LEU A 84 -11.80 3.66 -5.33
C LEU A 84 -12.53 4.98 -5.61
N GLU A 85 -13.86 4.90 -5.62
CA GLU A 85 -14.75 6.06 -5.71
C GLU A 85 -15.45 6.31 -4.36
N HIS A 86 -16.08 7.47 -4.22
CA HIS A 86 -16.79 7.85 -3.00
C HIS A 86 -17.92 6.85 -2.67
N GLU A 87 -18.04 6.49 -1.38
CA GLU A 87 -19.00 5.49 -0.87
C GLU A 87 -18.86 4.07 -1.45
N GLU A 88 -17.74 3.77 -2.12
CA GLU A 88 -17.48 2.40 -2.58
C GLU A 88 -17.25 1.45 -1.40
N GLU A 89 -17.98 0.33 -1.39
CA GLU A 89 -17.84 -0.70 -0.36
C GLU A 89 -16.71 -1.68 -0.70
N ILE A 90 -15.78 -1.84 0.24
CA ILE A 90 -14.71 -2.85 0.15
C ILE A 90 -15.15 -4.10 0.91
N ASN A 91 -15.30 -5.20 0.17
CA ASN A 91 -15.69 -6.48 0.72
C ASN A 91 -14.45 -7.28 1.12
N LEU A 92 -14.28 -7.51 2.42
CA LEU A 92 -13.25 -8.40 2.93
C LEU A 92 -13.64 -9.84 2.60
N GLN A 93 -12.95 -10.45 1.64
CA GLN A 93 -13.16 -11.86 1.32
C GLN A 93 -12.75 -12.74 2.50
N GLU A 94 -13.57 -13.76 2.81
CA GLU A 94 -13.20 -14.80 3.76
C GLU A 94 -12.09 -15.69 3.16
N HIS A 95 -10.83 -15.41 3.51
CA HIS A 95 -9.74 -16.34 3.25
C HIS A 95 -9.56 -17.30 4.43
N ARG A 96 -9.81 -18.60 4.18
CA ARG A 96 -9.43 -19.68 5.10
C ARG A 96 -8.03 -20.16 4.77
N GLY A 97 -7.10 -19.98 5.71
CA GLY A 97 -5.79 -20.63 5.67
C GLY A 97 -5.96 -22.16 5.70
N GLN A 98 -5.16 -22.87 4.90
CA GLN A 98 -5.09 -24.33 4.89
C GLN A 98 -4.38 -24.88 6.13
#